data_AF-A0A967INW8-F1
#
_entry.id   AF-A0A967INW8-F1
#
_cell.length_a   1.000
_cell.length_b   1.000
_cell.length_c   1.000
_cell.angle_alpha   90.00
_cell.angle_beta   90.00
_cell.angle_gamma   90.00
#
_symmetry.space_group_name_H-M   'P 1'
#
loop_
_entity.id
_entity.type
_entity.pdbx_description
1 polymer ?
#
loop_
_entity_poly.entity_id
_entity_poly.type
_entity_poly.pdbx_seq_one_letter_code
_entity_poly.pdbx_strand_id
1 'polypeptide(L)' 'MANTTFNGPVRSENGFKEITKNATTGVVTENISITHDGTNSVVVIADLPTSDPTNAGQLWNNAGVVNVSAG' A
#
# COMPACT_ATOMS: atom_id res chain seq x y z
N MET A 1 -8.09 17.29 11.03
CA MET A 1 -7.87 15.99 11.69
C MET A 1 -6.79 16.16 12.73
N ALA A 2 -6.99 15.62 13.93
CA ALA A 2 -5.94 15.58 14.94
C ALA A 2 -4.87 14.55 14.53
N ASN A 3 -3.61 14.81 14.85
CA ASN A 3 -2.54 13.83 14.72
C ASN A 3 -2.44 12.99 16.00
N THR A 4 -1.85 11.81 15.89
CA THR A 4 -1.49 10.97 17.03
C THR A 4 -0.08 10.48 16.81
N THR A 5 0.76 10.60 17.84
CA THR A 5 2.16 10.15 17.80
C THR A 5 2.34 8.96 18.71
N PHE A 6 2.89 7.87 18.17
CA PHE A 6 3.30 6.70 18.96
C PHE A 6 4.77 6.83 19.31
N ASN A 7 5.09 6.76 20.61
CA ASN A 7 6.47 6.72 21.08
C ASN A 7 6.87 5.26 21.32
N GLY A 8 7.90 4.80 20.60
CA GLY A 8 8.38 3.42 20.63
C GLY A 8 7.86 2.56 19.46
N PRO A 9 8.27 1.27 19.40
CA PRO A 9 7.86 0.37 18.31
C PRO A 9 6.35 0.13 18.29
N VAL A 10 5.75 0.19 17.10
CA VAL A 10 4.33 -0.16 16.90
C VAL A 10 4.26 -1.56 16.28
N ARG A 11 3.61 -2.49 16.98
CA ARG A 11 3.37 -3.85 16.48
C ARG A 11 1.95 -3.96 15.92
N SER A 12 1.83 -4.50 14.71
CA SER A 12 0.54 -4.95 14.16
C SER A 12 0.56 -6.45 13.90
N GLU A 13 -0.49 -7.14 14.35
CA GLU A 13 -0.66 -8.59 14.18
C GLU A 13 -1.27 -8.95 12.82
N ASN A 14 -2.00 -8.02 12.20
CA ASN A 14 -2.75 -8.26 10.96
C ASN A 14 -2.43 -7.23 9.86
N GLY A 15 -1.33 -6.48 10.02
CA GLY A 15 -0.87 -5.50 9.05
C GLY A 15 -1.38 -4.07 9.29
N PHE A 16 -1.08 -3.18 8.34
CA PHE A 16 -1.43 -1.77 8.41
C PHE A 16 -2.35 -1.40 7.25
N LYS A 17 -3.37 -0.59 7.54
CA LYS A 17 -4.27 -0.07 6.53
C LYS A 17 -4.26 1.45 6.53
N GLU A 18 -4.17 2.03 5.35
CA GLU A 18 -4.51 3.44 5.16
C GLU A 18 -6.00 3.52 4.83
N ILE A 19 -6.71 4.36 5.56
CA ILE A 19 -8.15 4.56 5.37
C ILE A 19 -8.48 6.03 5.24
N THR A 20 -9.51 6.32 4.44
CA THR A 20 -10.19 7.63 4.46
C THR A 20 -11.58 7.45 5.05
N LYS A 21 -11.96 8.34 5.97
CA LYS A 21 -13.30 8.39 6.53
C LYS A 21 -14.03 9.64 6.07
N ASN A 22 -15.20 9.48 5.45
CA ASN A 22 -16.03 10.61 5.09
C ASN A 22 -16.54 11.32 6.35
N ALA A 23 -16.32 12.63 6.45
CA ALA A 23 -16.63 13.41 7.65
C ALA A 23 -18.15 13.54 7.92
N THR A 24 -18.97 13.43 6.88
CA THR A 24 -20.43 13.61 6.98
C THR A 24 -21.16 12.28 7.11
N THR A 25 -20.80 11.28 6.28
CA THR A 25 -21.48 9.97 6.26
C THR A 25 -20.83 8.94 7.16
N GLY A 26 -19.59 9.18 7.61
CA GLY A 26 -18.83 8.25 8.44
C GLY A 26 -18.32 7.01 7.70
N VAL A 27 -18.59 6.87 6.41
CA VAL A 27 -18.13 5.75 5.58
C VAL A 27 -16.61 5.70 5.58
N VAL A 28 -16.06 4.50 5.82
CA VAL A 28 -14.62 4.24 5.79
C VAL A 28 -14.29 3.52 4.48
N THR A 29 -13.28 4.03 3.77
CA THR A 29 -12.73 3.42 2.55
C THR A 29 -11.28 3.03 2.80
N GLU A 30 -10.93 1.80 2.44
CA GLU A 30 -9.55 1.32 2.49
C GLU A 30 -8.82 1.75 1.20
N ASN A 31 -7.70 2.45 1.36
CA ASN A 31 -6.89 2.95 0.25
C ASN A 31 -5.70 2.03 -0.02
N ILE A 32 -5.06 1.57 1.07
CA ILE A 32 -3.87 0.73 1.03
C ILE A 32 -3.98 -0.30 2.15
N SER A 33 -3.62 -1.55 1.86
CA SER A 33 -3.48 -2.61 2.86
C SER A 33 -2.09 -3.25 2.74
N ILE A 34 -1.33 -3.22 3.82
CA ILE A 34 -0.03 -3.87 3.96
C ILE A 34 -0.20 -5.01 4.94
N THR A 35 -0.17 -6.25 4.47
CA THR A 35 -0.33 -7.44 5.31
C THR A 35 0.97 -8.20 5.45
N HIS A 36 1.19 -8.80 6.60
CA HIS A 36 2.28 -9.75 6.85
C HIS A 36 1.66 -11.06 7.34
N ASP A 37 2.01 -12.18 6.69
CA ASP A 37 1.48 -13.51 6.98
C ASP A 37 2.36 -14.31 7.95
N GLY A 38 3.33 -13.66 8.61
CA GLY A 38 4.27 -14.32 9.51
C GLY A 38 5.34 -15.14 8.81
N THR A 39 5.23 -15.37 7.50
CA THR A 39 6.03 -16.35 6.78
C THR A 39 7.17 -15.68 6.01
N ASN A 40 6.90 -14.52 5.41
CA ASN A 40 7.89 -13.77 4.65
C ASN A 40 8.23 -12.43 5.34
N SER A 41 9.51 -12.25 5.68
CA SER A 41 10.06 -10.95 6.13
C SER A 41 10.29 -9.96 4.98
N VAL A 42 9.79 -10.27 3.78
CA VAL A 42 9.97 -9.47 2.56
C VAL A 42 8.61 -8.94 2.10
N VAL A 43 8.62 -7.75 1.51
CA VAL A 43 7.42 -7.18 0.89
C VAL A 43 7.19 -7.87 -0.45
N VAL A 44 6.04 -8.54 -0.59
CA VAL A 44 5.59 -9.12 -1.86
C VAL A 44 4.57 -8.16 -2.47
N ILE A 45 4.84 -7.72 -3.71
CA ILE A 45 3.92 -6.87 -4.47
C ILE A 45 3.28 -7.75 -5.55
N ALA A 46 2.07 -8.22 -5.27
CA ALA A 46 1.24 -8.93 -6.24
C ALA A 46 0.56 -7.93 -7.20
N ASP A 47 0.10 -8.43 -8.34
CA ASP A 47 -0.79 -7.71 -9.27
C ASP A 47 -0.26 -6.34 -9.74
N LEU A 48 1.06 -6.22 -9.95
CA LEU A 48 1.62 -5.07 -10.65
C LEU A 48 0.97 -4.92 -12.04
N PRO A 49 0.69 -3.68 -12.50
CA PRO A 49 0.21 -3.45 -13.87
C PRO A 49 1.11 -4.12 -14.90
N THR A 50 0.53 -4.74 -15.93
CA THR A 50 1.30 -5.39 -17.01
C THR A 50 1.50 -4.49 -18.23
N SER A 51 0.89 -3.31 -18.21
CA SER A 51 1.11 -2.23 -19.17
C SER A 51 1.78 -1.07 -18.45
N ASP A 52 2.65 -0.34 -19.14
CA ASP A 52 3.34 0.84 -18.57
C ASP A 52 2.30 1.89 -18.11
N PRO A 53 2.26 2.22 -16.81
CA PRO A 53 1.37 3.25 -16.31
C PRO A 53 1.69 4.64 -16.85
N THR A 54 0.71 5.54 -16.85
CA THR A 54 0.89 6.93 -17.34
C THR A 54 1.57 7.87 -16.35
N ASN A 55 1.79 7.43 -15.11
CA ASN A 55 2.41 8.23 -14.08
C ASN A 55 3.84 7.73 -13.84
N ALA A 56 4.80 8.60 -14.13
CA ALA A 56 6.21 8.34 -13.89
C ALA A 56 6.47 7.92 -12.43
N GLY A 57 7.36 6.95 -12.25
CA GLY A 57 7.75 6.42 -10.94
C GLY A 57 6.91 5.24 -10.45
N GLN A 58 5.81 4.89 -11.11
CA GLN A 58 5.03 3.71 -10.76
C GLN A 58 5.75 2.41 -11.15
N LEU A 59 5.67 1.39 -10.31
CA LEU A 59 6.19 0.06 -10.61
C LEU A 59 5.21 -0.69 -11.51
N TRP A 60 5.73 -1.46 -12.46
CA TRP A 60 4.93 -2.32 -13.35
C TRP A 60 5.71 -3.58 -13.74
N ASN A 61 5.00 -4.61 -14.21
CA ASN A 61 5.58 -5.86 -14.68
C ASN A 61 5.61 -5.90 -16.21
N ASN A 62 6.80 -5.80 -16.79
CA ASN A 62 7.01 -6.03 -18.21
C ASN A 62 7.41 -7.50 -18.44
N ALA A 63 6.41 -8.35 -18.65
CA ALA A 63 6.61 -9.77 -18.99
C ALA A 63 7.61 -10.50 -18.06
N GLY A 64 7.49 -10.29 -16.74
CA GLY A 64 8.34 -10.93 -15.73
C GLY A 64 9.49 -10.08 -15.20
N VAL A 65 9.76 -8.91 -15.78
CA VAL A 65 10.71 -7.92 -15.23
C VAL A 65 9.94 -6.81 -14.52
N VAL A 66 10.41 -6.40 -13.34
CA VAL A 66 9.88 -5.22 -12.65
C VAL A 66 10.54 -3.98 -13.23
N ASN A 67 9.72 -3.04 -13.67
CA ASN A 67 10.13 -1.78 -14.28
C ASN A 67 9.54 -0.59 -13.52
N VAL A 68 10.16 0.58 -13.70
CA VAL A 68 9.63 1.88 -13.25
C VAL A 68 9.15 2.64 -14.47
N SER A 69 7.91 3.09 -14.45
CA SER A 69 7.31 3.90 -15.51
C SER A 69 8.03 5.23 -15.70
N ALA A 70 8.17 5.67 -16.94
CA ALA A 70 8.64 7.01 -17.29
C ALA A 70 7.49 8.04 -17.47
N GLY A 71 6.22 7.60 -17.39
CA GLY A 71 5.03 8.39 -17.68
C GLY A 71 4.51 8.18 -19.09
#